data_AF-A0A811V502-F1
#
_entry.id   AF-A0A811V502-F1
#
_cell.length_a   1.000
_cell.length_b   1.000
_cell.length_c   1.000
_cell.angle_alpha   90.00
_cell.angle_beta   90.00
_cell.angle_gamma   90.00
#
_symmetry.space_group_name_H-M   'P 1'
#
loop_
_entity.id
_entity.type
_entity.pdbx_description
1 polymer ?
#
loop_
_entity_poly.entity_id
_entity_poly.type
_entity_poly.pdbx_seq_one_letter_code
_entity_poly.pdbx_strand_id
1 'polypeptide(L)' 'MARGHQKAQSQAKAQEKQAKLKKQQGHSANDQKKAAQKALVHVCAVCKSQMPDPKTYKQHFENKHPKNDMPPELKDV' A
#
# COMPACT_ATOMS: atom_id res chain seq x y z
N MET A 1 20.16 26.72 38.00
CA MET A 1 19.34 25.63 37.42
C MET A 1 19.73 25.31 35.97
N ALA A 2 21.02 25.09 35.65
CA ALA A 2 21.48 24.84 34.26
C ALA A 2 21.43 23.35 33.83
N ARG A 3 21.53 22.42 34.79
CA ARG A 3 21.51 20.96 34.52
C ARG A 3 20.14 20.44 34.07
N GLY A 4 19.06 21.10 34.49
CA GLY A 4 17.68 20.72 34.11
C GLY A 4 17.40 20.95 32.62
N HIS A 5 17.82 22.10 32.07
CA HIS A 5 17.65 22.40 30.65
C HIS A 5 18.49 21.47 29.76
N GLN A 6 19.69 21.12 30.17
CA GLN A 6 20.53 20.16 29.44
C GLN A 6 19.88 18.76 29.40
N LYS A 7 19.21 18.35 30.48
CA LYS A 7 18.45 17.09 30.56
C LYS A 7 17.17 17.12 29.70
N ALA A 8 16.48 18.26 29.63
CA ALA A 8 15.30 18.42 28.79
C ALA A 8 15.66 18.39 27.30
N GLN A 9 16.75 19.07 26.92
CA GLN A 9 17.21 19.12 25.52
C GLN A 9 17.71 17.75 25.04
N SER A 10 18.39 16.98 25.89
CA SER A 10 18.85 15.63 25.56
C SER A 10 17.69 14.64 25.42
N GLN A 11 16.66 14.73 26.28
CA GLN A 11 15.44 13.92 26.14
C GLN A 11 14.68 14.25 24.85
N ALA A 12 14.51 15.53 24.51
CA ALA A 12 13.86 15.95 23.27
C ALA A 12 14.61 15.42 22.03
N LYS A 13 15.94 15.53 22.00
CA LYS A 13 16.77 14.99 20.91
C LYS A 13 16.69 13.47 20.79
N ALA A 14 16.60 12.75 21.92
CA ALA A 14 16.46 11.29 21.92
C ALA A 14 15.07 10.86 21.41
N GLN A 15 14.01 11.53 21.86
CA GLN A 15 12.63 11.29 21.39
C GLN A 15 12.51 11.58 19.89
N GLU A 16 13.10 12.66 19.40
CA GLU A 16 13.07 13.01 17.97
C GLU A 16 13.80 11.95 17.12
N LYS A 17 14.96 11.45 17.58
CA LYS A 17 15.68 10.36 16.92
C LYS A 17 14.85 9.07 16.88
N GLN A 18 14.21 8.70 17.99
CA GLN A 18 13.36 7.52 18.03
C GLN A 18 12.12 7.66 17.13
N ALA A 19 11.51 8.85 17.07
CA ALA A 19 10.37 9.11 16.18
C ALA A 19 10.79 9.02 14.70
N LYS A 20 11.98 9.54 14.34
CA LYS A 20 12.55 9.42 12.99
C LYS A 20 12.84 7.96 12.62
N LEU A 21 13.42 7.18 13.53
CA LEU A 21 13.68 5.75 13.32
C LEU A 21 12.37 4.94 13.16
N LYS A 22 11.35 5.22 13.98
CA LYS A 22 10.03 4.58 13.85
C LYS A 22 9.35 4.89 12.51
N LYS A 23 9.47 6.14 12.02
CA LYS A 23 8.96 6.52 10.69
C LYS A 23 9.72 5.80 9.56
N GLN A 24 11.02 5.58 9.71
CA GLN A 24 11.81 4.85 8.71
C GLN A 24 11.54 3.34 8.70
N GLN A 25 11.25 2.72 9.85
CA GLN A 25 10.96 1.28 9.92
C GLN A 25 9.73 0.85 9.11
N GLY A 26 8.73 1.73 8.92
CA GLY A 26 7.52 1.42 8.14
C GLY A 26 7.65 1.65 6.62
N HIS A 27 8.76 2.21 6.14
CA HIS A 27 8.96 2.57 4.73
C HIS A 27 10.12 1.80 4.09
N SER A 28 10.40 0.58 4.57
CA SER A 28 11.32 -0.31 3.87
C SER A 28 10.78 -0.62 2.47
N ALA A 29 11.63 -0.50 1.46
CA ALA A 29 11.27 -0.79 0.07
C ALA A 29 10.73 -2.22 -0.11
N ASN A 30 11.10 -3.15 0.77
CA ASN A 30 10.60 -4.52 0.76
C ASN A 30 9.15 -4.58 1.25
N ASP A 31 8.81 -3.82 2.29
CA ASP A 31 7.45 -3.78 2.85
C ASP A 31 6.47 -3.06 1.92
N GLN A 32 6.92 -2.00 1.24
CA GLN A 32 6.13 -1.35 0.19
C GLN A 32 5.88 -2.29 -1.00
N LYS A 33 6.89 -3.05 -1.44
CA LYS A 33 6.73 -4.05 -2.50
C LYS A 33 5.76 -5.17 -2.09
N LYS A 34 5.83 -5.67 -0.86
CA LYS A 34 4.90 -6.66 -0.32
C LYS A 34 3.47 -6.11 -0.23
N ALA A 35 3.30 -4.87 0.21
CA ALA A 35 2.00 -4.22 0.25
C ALA A 35 1.40 -4.06 -1.16
N ALA A 36 2.22 -3.68 -2.14
CA ALA A 36 1.78 -3.57 -3.54
C ALA A 36 1.38 -4.93 -4.15
N GLN A 37 2.13 -6.00 -3.86
CA GLN A 37 1.76 -7.35 -4.28
C GLN A 37 0.46 -7.84 -3.62
N LYS A 38 0.25 -7.53 -2.34
CA LYS A 38 -1.01 -7.82 -1.64
C LYS A 38 -2.19 -7.02 -2.19
N ALA A 39 -1.92 -5.84 -2.75
CA ALA A 39 -2.96 -5.01 -3.35
C ALA A 39 -3.47 -5.59 -4.68
N LEU A 40 -2.71 -6.46 -5.37
CA LEU A 40 -3.11 -7.09 -6.63
C LEU A 40 -3.97 -8.33 -6.39
N VAL A 41 -5.23 -8.11 -5.99
CA VAL A 41 -6.14 -9.19 -5.56
C VAL A 41 -6.93 -9.81 -6.72
N HIS A 42 -7.24 -9.05 -7.76
CA HIS A 42 -8.11 -9.50 -8.84
C HIS A 42 -7.31 -9.95 -10.06
N VAL A 43 -7.64 -11.13 -10.59
CA VAL A 43 -6.96 -11.70 -11.76
C VAL A 43 -7.94 -11.82 -12.91
N CYS A 44 -7.57 -11.31 -14.08
CA CYS A 44 -8.38 -11.44 -15.29
C CYS A 44 -8.47 -12.89 -15.76
N ALA A 45 -9.69 -13.42 -15.89
CA ALA A 45 -9.92 -14.78 -16.36
C ALA A 45 -9.45 -15.02 -17.81
N VAL A 46 -9.37 -13.97 -18.63
CA VAL A 46 -9.03 -14.07 -20.05
C VAL A 46 -7.53 -13.90 -20.28
N CYS A 47 -6.94 -12.79 -19.81
CA CYS A 47 -5.54 -12.46 -20.08
C CYS A 47 -4.61 -12.61 -18.86
N LYS A 48 -5.12 -13.03 -17.70
CA LYS A 48 -4.36 -13.20 -16.44
C LYS A 48 -3.69 -11.93 -15.90
N SER A 49 -4.08 -10.75 -16.42
CA SER A 49 -3.66 -9.46 -15.85
C SER A 49 -4.14 -9.32 -14.42
N GLN A 50 -3.25 -8.88 -13.52
CA GLN A 50 -3.57 -8.62 -12.12
C GLN A 50 -4.01 -7.16 -11.95
N MET A 51 -5.11 -6.95 -11.24
CA MET A 51 -5.77 -5.66 -11.04
C MET A 51 -5.95 -5.44 -9.54
N PRO A 52 -5.65 -4.23 -9.04
CA PRO A 52 -5.69 -3.99 -7.61
C PRO A 52 -7.10 -3.78 -7.05
N ASP A 53 -8.05 -3.41 -7.92
CA ASP A 53 -9.40 -3.09 -7.51
C ASP A 53 -10.45 -3.59 -8.52
N PRO A 54 -11.67 -3.90 -8.06
CA PRO A 54 -12.76 -4.40 -8.90
C PRO A 54 -13.21 -3.41 -9.98
N LYS A 55 -13.14 -2.10 -9.71
CA LYS A 55 -13.57 -1.05 -10.65
C LYS A 55 -12.66 -1.00 -11.86
N THR A 56 -11.35 -0.98 -11.65
CA THR A 56 -10.37 -1.03 -12.73
C THR A 56 -10.46 -2.38 -13.45
N TYR A 57 -10.79 -3.46 -12.74
CA TYR A 57 -10.99 -4.77 -13.33
C TYR A 57 -12.20 -4.81 -14.29
N LYS A 58 -13.31 -4.17 -13.92
CA LYS A 58 -14.50 -3.98 -14.79
C LYS A 58 -14.16 -3.16 -16.02
N GLN A 59 -13.49 -2.02 -15.83
CA GLN A 59 -13.03 -1.17 -16.93
C GLN A 59 -12.09 -1.90 -17.89
N HIS A 60 -11.21 -2.75 -17.36
CA HIS A 60 -10.33 -3.61 -18.15
C HIS A 60 -11.14 -4.61 -19.00
N PHE A 61 -12.14 -5.27 -18.41
CA PHE A 61 -12.99 -6.23 -19.11
C PHE A 61 -13.81 -5.58 -20.23
N GLU A 62 -14.45 -4.44 -19.94
CA GLU A 62 -15.27 -3.71 -20.92
C GLU A 62 -14.44 -3.22 -22.13
N ASN A 63 -13.21 -2.75 -21.89
CA ASN A 63 -12.37 -2.20 -22.96
C ASN A 63 -11.56 -3.25 -23.73
N LYS A 64 -11.09 -4.32 -23.06
CA LYS A 64 -10.16 -5.30 -23.65
C LYS A 64 -10.81 -6.64 -23.98
N HIS A 65 -11.93 -6.96 -23.36
CA HIS A 65 -12.66 -8.22 -23.57
C HIS A 65 -14.14 -7.97 -23.93
N PRO A 66 -14.45 -7.13 -24.94
CA PRO A 66 -15.83 -6.74 -25.27
C PRO A 66 -16.70 -7.89 -25.82
N LYS A 67 -16.10 -9.05 -26.14
CA LYS A 67 -16.79 -10.24 -26.65
C LYS A 67 -17.03 -11.32 -25.59
N ASN A 68 -16.44 -11.18 -24.40
CA ASN A 68 -16.55 -12.18 -23.34
C ASN A 68 -17.53 -11.69 -22.29
N ASP A 69 -18.38 -12.60 -21.81
CA ASP A 69 -19.32 -12.28 -20.73
C ASP A 69 -18.54 -11.91 -19.46
N MET A 70 -18.92 -10.81 -18.81
CA MET A 70 -18.27 -10.35 -17.58
C MET A 70 -18.35 -11.46 -16.52
N PRO A 71 -17.23 -11.82 -15.86
CA PRO A 71 -17.26 -12.84 -14.82
C PRO A 71 -18.27 -12.46 -13.73
N PRO A 72 -19.07 -13.43 -13.21
CA PRO A 72 -20.10 -13.15 -12.20
C PRO A 72 -19.51 -12.49 -10.95
N GLU A 73 -18.23 -12.73 -10.66
CA GLU A 73 -17.48 -12.12 -9.55
C GLU A 73 -17.29 -10.59 -9.68
N LEU A 74 -17.46 -9.98 -10.86
CA LEU A 74 -17.49 -8.50 -11.01
C LEU A 74 -18.90 -7.93 -11.15
N LYS A 75 -19.94 -8.75 -11.28
CA LYS A 75 -21.31 -8.24 -11.50
C LYS A 75 -21.92 -7.66 -10.21
N ASP A 76 -21.45 -8.12 -9.05
CA ASP A 76 -21.93 -7.73 -7.72
C ASP A 76 -21.00 -6.76 -6.95
N VAL A 77 -20.02 -6.13 -7.63
CA VAL A 77 -19.11 -5.13 -7.03
C VAL A 77 -19.36 -3.71 -7.55
#